data_AF-A0A815TDX5-F1
#
_entry.id   AF-A0A815TDX5-F1
#
_cell.length_a   1.000
_cell.length_b   1.000
_cell.length_c   1.000
_cell.angle_alpha   90.00
_cell.angle_beta   90.00
_cell.angle_gamma   90.00
#
_symmetry.space_group_name_H-M   'P 1'
#
loop_
_entity.id
_entity.type
_entity.pdbx_description
1 polymer ?
#
loop_
_entity_poly.entity_id
_entity_poly.type
_entity_poly.pdbx_seq_one_letter_code
_entity_poly.pdbx_strand_id
1 'polypeptide(L)'
;MSATMNVDLFSQYFNQAPILYLQGQQYPIDVFHVQESQTDYIYASLIILFQIHRLIPLHEGILIFLIGQDEIDSTCKIIKPILANSSSHKNGTEPLESFVALPLYANMTTVKQMLVFKQTSP
;
A
#
# COMPACT_ATOMS: atom_id res chain seq x y z
N MET A 1 13.43 -15.48 12.68
CA MET A 1 12.24 -15.68 11.81
C MET A 1 12.60 -15.16 10.43
N SER A 2 12.31 -15.92 9.37
CA SER A 2 12.59 -15.50 8.00
C SER A 2 11.49 -15.99 7.07
N ALA A 3 11.06 -15.12 6.16
CA ALA A 3 9.90 -15.35 5.29
C ALA A 3 10.24 -16.21 4.05
N THR A 4 11.50 -16.24 3.63
CA THR A 4 11.95 -16.89 2.37
C THR A 4 13.37 -17.47 2.51
N MET A 5 13.73 -17.93 3.71
CA MET A 5 15.06 -18.47 3.95
C MET A 5 15.25 -19.80 3.23
N ASN A 6 16.44 -20.01 2.67
CA ASN A 6 16.92 -21.37 2.43
C ASN A 6 17.25 -22.00 3.80
N VAL A 7 16.22 -22.61 4.39
CA VAL A 7 16.21 -23.28 5.69
C VAL A 7 17.27 -24.38 5.80
N ASP A 8 17.58 -25.06 4.70
CA ASP A 8 18.60 -26.11 4.66
C ASP A 8 20.00 -25.53 4.85
N LEU A 9 20.32 -24.43 4.15
CA LEU A 9 21.60 -23.73 4.30
C LEU A 9 21.82 -23.24 5.74
N PHE A 10 20.77 -22.70 6.36
CA PHE A 10 20.84 -22.21 7.74
C PHE A 10 20.96 -23.36 8.75
N SER A 11 20.22 -24.45 8.57
CA SER A 11 20.34 -25.63 9.42
C SER A 11 21.76 -26.20 9.34
N GLN A 12 22.33 -26.31 8.14
CA GLN A 12 23.71 -26.77 7.94
C GLN A 12 24.75 -25.84 8.58
N TYR A 13 24.59 -24.52 8.41
CA TYR A 13 25.48 -23.53 9.03
C TYR A 13 25.46 -23.62 10.56
N PHE A 14 24.27 -23.87 11.15
CA PHE A 14 24.08 -24.01 12.59
C PHE A 14 24.08 -25.48 13.06
N ASN A 15 24.99 -26.30 12.55
CA ASN A 15 25.21 -27.68 13.02
C ASN A 15 23.94 -28.56 13.03
N GLN A 16 23.19 -28.57 11.92
CA GLN A 16 21.93 -29.30 11.78
C GLN A 16 20.86 -28.87 12.80
N ALA A 17 20.79 -27.57 13.09
CA ALA A 17 19.76 -27.02 13.98
C ALA A 17 18.35 -27.41 13.51
N PRO A 18 17.44 -27.78 14.45
CA PRO A 18 16.08 -28.19 14.11
C PRO A 18 15.29 -27.05 13.48
N ILE A 19 14.47 -27.38 12.50
CA ILE A 19 13.66 -26.42 11.74
C ILE A 19 12.21 -26.55 12.17
N LEU A 20 11.59 -25.43 12.54
CA LEU A 20 10.15 -25.33 12.79
C LEU A 20 9.49 -24.56 11.64
N TYR A 21 8.57 -25.22 10.93
CA TYR A 21 7.78 -24.59 9.88
C TYR A 21 6.42 -24.15 10.43
N LEU A 22 6.12 -22.87 10.26
CA LEU A 22 4.80 -22.30 10.52
C LEU A 22 4.17 -21.95 9.18
N GLN A 23 3.10 -22.65 8.83
CA GLN A 23 2.38 -22.37 7.59
C GLN A 23 1.59 -21.06 7.77
N GLY A 24 1.89 -20.08 6.92
CA GLY A 24 1.11 -18.84 6.84
C GLY A 24 -0.27 -19.10 6.26
N GLN A 25 -1.27 -18.33 6.68
CA GLN A 25 -2.55 -18.28 5.99
C GLN A 25 -2.45 -17.27 4.85
N GLN A 26 -2.50 -17.76 3.62
CA GLN A 26 -2.56 -16.93 2.41
C GLN A 26 -3.96 -17.01 1.83
N TYR A 27 -4.46 -15.86 1.39
CA TYR A 27 -5.68 -15.78 0.58
C TYR A 27 -5.30 -15.69 -0.89
N PRO A 28 -6.12 -16.20 -1.82
CA PRO A 28 -5.86 -16.04 -3.25
C PRO A 28 -5.81 -14.54 -3.59
N ILE A 29 -4.83 -14.15 -4.41
CA ILE A 29 -4.69 -12.79 -4.92
C ILE A 29 -4.75 -12.78 -6.44
N ASP A 30 -5.45 -11.79 -6.99
CA ASP A 30 -5.41 -11.51 -8.42
C ASP A 30 -4.25 -10.56 -8.73
N VAL A 31 -3.47 -10.90 -9.77
CA VAL A 31 -2.30 -10.11 -10.18
C VAL A 31 -2.59 -9.50 -11.55
N PHE A 32 -2.51 -8.17 -11.61
CA PHE A 32 -2.70 -7.40 -12.84
C PHE A 32 -1.37 -6.80 -13.29
N HIS A 33 -1.10 -6.89 -14.59
CA HIS A 33 0.08 -6.33 -15.22
C HIS A 33 -0.32 -5.21 -16.19
N VAL A 34 0.48 -4.14 -16.22
CA VAL A 34 0.35 -3.10 -17.26
C VAL A 34 0.68 -3.71 -18.62
N GLN A 35 -0.05 -3.30 -19.65
CA GLN A 35 0.20 -3.77 -21.03
C GLN A 35 1.53 -3.23 -21.58
N GLU A 36 1.88 -2.00 -21.19
CA GLU A 36 3.08 -1.29 -21.63
C GLU A 36 3.83 -0.69 -20.45
N SER A 37 5.14 -0.52 -20.60
CA SER A 37 6.00 0.09 -19.58
C SER A 37 5.58 1.53 -19.31
N GLN A 38 5.46 1.87 -18.03
CA GLN A 38 5.08 3.21 -17.59
C GLN A 38 6.34 4.01 -17.25
N THR A 39 6.56 5.13 -17.94
CA THR A 39 7.71 6.03 -17.68
C THR A 39 7.57 6.76 -16.35
N ASP A 40 6.35 7.21 -16.03
CA ASP A 40 5.99 7.80 -14.73
C ASP A 40 5.12 6.82 -13.93
N TYR A 41 5.79 5.97 -13.15
CA TYR A 41 5.12 4.97 -12.33
C TYR A 41 4.35 5.58 -11.14
N ILE A 42 4.71 6.78 -10.68
CA ILE A 42 4.00 7.48 -9.61
C ILE A 42 2.63 7.93 -10.13
N TYR A 43 2.62 8.56 -11.31
CA TYR A 43 1.38 8.96 -11.97
C TYR A 43 0.50 7.75 -12.31
N ALA A 44 1.07 6.68 -12.86
CA ALA A 44 0.34 5.44 -13.12
C ALA A 44 -0.26 4.85 -11.84
N SER A 45 0.47 4.86 -10.73
CA SER A 45 -0.01 4.40 -9.42
C SER A 45 -1.20 5.23 -8.91
N LEU A 46 -1.18 6.56 -9.13
CA LEU A 46 -2.30 7.44 -8.78
C LEU A 46 -3.55 7.14 -9.60
N ILE A 47 -3.42 6.88 -10.90
CA ILE A 47 -4.56 6.49 -11.74
C ILE A 47 -5.20 5.21 -11.20
N ILE A 48 -4.39 4.18 -10.93
CA ILE A 48 -4.87 2.90 -10.41
C ILE A 48 -5.48 3.06 -9.02
N LEU A 49 -4.89 3.87 -8.14
CA LEU A 49 -5.47 4.21 -6.82
C LEU A 49 -6.91 4.72 -6.97
N PHE A 50 -7.13 5.74 -7.82
CA PHE A 50 -8.47 6.31 -7.99
C PHE A 50 -9.43 5.38 -8.72
N GLN A 51 -8.92 4.52 -9.62
CA GLN A 51 -9.73 3.50 -10.28
C GLN A 51 -10.20 2.44 -9.27
N ILE A 52 -9.29 1.91 -8.44
CA ILE A 52 -9.60 0.93 -7.40
C ILE A 52 -10.59 1.52 -6.38
N HIS A 53 -10.31 2.73 -5.89
CA HIS A 53 -11.16 3.43 -4.92
C HIS A 53 -12.60 3.62 -5.40
N ARG A 54 -12.83 3.75 -6.71
CA ARG A 54 -14.17 3.89 -7.30
C ARG A 54 -14.88 2.56 -7.55
N LEU A 55 -14.15 1.46 -7.68
CA LEU A 55 -14.69 0.17 -8.09
C LEU A 55 -14.87 -0.80 -6.91
N ILE A 56 -14.04 -0.69 -5.88
CA ILE A 56 -13.99 -1.63 -4.74
C ILE A 56 -14.65 -1.00 -3.51
N PRO A 57 -15.41 -1.77 -2.69
CA PRO A 57 -16.04 -1.26 -1.47
C PRO A 57 -15.05 -0.61 -0.49
N LEU A 58 -15.45 0.50 0.13
CA LEU A 58 -14.60 1.39 0.95
C LEU A 58 -14.10 0.80 2.29
N HIS A 59 -14.43 -0.44 2.61
CA HIS A 59 -14.10 -1.03 3.90
C HIS A 59 -12.64 -1.53 3.99
N GLU A 60 -11.89 -1.45 2.88
CA GLU A 60 -10.51 -1.94 2.80
C GLU A 60 -9.51 -0.81 2.50
N GLY A 61 -8.28 -0.99 2.98
CA GLY A 61 -7.17 -0.07 2.74
C GLY A 61 -6.42 -0.39 1.46
N ILE A 62 -5.80 0.63 0.85
CA ILE A 62 -4.94 0.48 -0.33
C ILE A 62 -3.48 0.72 0.08
N LEU A 63 -2.60 -0.22 -0.26
CA LEU A 63 -1.16 -0.12 -0.02
C LEU A 63 -0.42 0.15 -1.33
N ILE A 64 0.35 1.24 -1.37
CA ILE A 64 1.18 1.63 -2.53
C ILE A 64 2.64 1.59 -2.11
N PHE A 65 3.47 0.88 -2.87
CA PHE A 65 4.91 0.84 -2.66
C PHE A 65 5.61 1.90 -3.52
N LEU A 66 6.36 2.79 -2.87
CA LEU A 66 7.18 3.83 -3.49
C LEU A 66 8.61 3.74 -2.93
N ILE A 67 9.59 4.26 -3.67
CA ILE A 67 11.00 3.95 -3.41
C ILE A 67 11.60 4.89 -2.35
N GLY A 68 11.15 6.15 -2.30
CA GLY A 68 11.74 7.16 -1.43
C GLY A 68 10.75 7.94 -0.58
N GLN A 69 11.26 8.51 0.52
CA GLN A 69 10.52 9.46 1.37
C GLN A 69 9.96 10.63 0.52
N ASP A 70 10.78 11.20 -0.36
CA ASP A 70 10.39 12.36 -1.17
C ASP A 70 9.21 12.02 -2.10
N GLU A 71 9.21 10.84 -2.71
CA GLU A 71 8.13 10.36 -3.57
C GLU A 71 6.86 10.09 -2.77
N ILE A 72 6.99 9.46 -1.60
CA ILE A 72 5.87 9.18 -0.70
C ILE A 72 5.20 10.49 -0.25
N ASP A 73 5.98 11.44 0.28
CA ASP A 73 5.47 12.70 0.78
C ASP A 73 4.86 13.53 -0.36
N SER A 74 5.46 13.52 -1.55
CA SER A 74 4.93 14.20 -2.73
C SER A 74 3.61 13.60 -3.20
N THR A 75 3.51 12.27 -3.24
CA THR A 75 2.29 11.54 -3.60
C THR A 75 1.15 11.86 -2.62
N CYS A 76 1.42 11.83 -1.31
CA CYS A 76 0.43 12.22 -0.30
C CYS A 76 -0.01 13.69 -0.43
N LYS A 77 0.90 14.60 -0.81
CA LYS A 77 0.56 16.01 -1.07
C LYS A 77 -0.32 16.19 -2.31
N ILE A 78 -0.15 15.37 -3.35
CA ILE A 78 -0.97 15.39 -4.56
C ILE A 78 -2.38 14.88 -4.28
N ILE A 79 -2.52 13.83 -3.46
CA ILE A 79 -3.83 13.23 -3.16
C ILE A 79 -4.74 14.18 -2.36
N LYS A 80 -4.21 14.89 -1.37
CA LYS A 80 -4.97 15.81 -0.50
C LYS A 80 -5.87 16.83 -1.24
N PRO A 81 -5.36 17.64 -2.19
CA PRO A 81 -6.20 18.60 -2.91
C PRO A 81 -7.20 17.92 -3.84
N ILE A 82 -6.87 16.75 -4.42
CA ILE A 82 -7.79 15.99 -5.27
C ILE A 82 -9.02 15.56 -4.46
N LEU A 83 -8.79 15.09 -3.23
CA LEU A 83 -9.88 14.72 -2.32
C LEU A 83 -10.73 15.92 -1.93
N ALA A 84 -10.10 17.03 -1.56
CA ALA A 84 -10.82 18.26 -1.18
C ALA A 84 -11.71 18.82 -2.31
N ASN A 85 -11.24 18.73 -3.56
CA ASN A 85 -12.01 19.18 -4.72
C ASN A 85 -13.14 18.21 -5.12
N SER A 86 -12.96 16.91 -4.85
CA SER A 86 -13.94 15.87 -5.20
C SER A 86 -15.17 15.86 -4.27
N SER A 87 -15.06 16.42 -3.06
CA SER A 87 -16.18 16.63 -2.14
C SER A 87 -17.14 17.75 -2.60
N SER A 88 -16.69 18.63 -3.49
CA SER A 88 -17.50 19.74 -4.01
C SER A 88 -18.31 19.28 -5.22
N HIS A 89 -19.59 18.97 -5.01
CA HIS A 89 -20.59 18.72 -6.05
C HIS A 89 -20.58 19.81 -7.12
N LYS A 90 -19.85 19.61 -8.23
CA LYS A 90 -19.93 20.55 -9.35
C LYS A 90 -20.38 19.94 -10.68
N ASN A 91 -20.17 18.64 -10.95
CA ASN A 91 -20.34 18.14 -12.34
C ASN A 91 -21.05 16.77 -12.50
N GLY A 92 -22.10 16.45 -11.72
CA GLY A 92 -22.97 15.29 -12.00
C GLY A 92 -22.31 13.90 -11.92
N THR A 93 -21.06 13.83 -11.49
CA THR A 93 -20.34 12.59 -11.16
C THR A 93 -20.59 12.26 -9.69
N GLU A 94 -20.86 10.98 -9.38
CA GLU A 94 -21.01 10.48 -8.01
C GLU A 94 -19.85 10.99 -7.12
N PRO A 95 -20.14 11.53 -5.93
CA PRO A 95 -19.12 12.08 -5.04
C PRO A 95 -18.13 10.99 -4.64
N LEU A 96 -16.83 11.31 -4.69
CA LEU A 96 -15.81 10.41 -4.21
C LEU A 96 -15.91 10.32 -2.69
N GLU A 97 -16.10 9.11 -2.16
CA GLU A 97 -16.05 8.90 -0.71
C GLU A 97 -14.67 9.28 -0.17
N SER A 98 -14.65 9.97 0.97
CA SER A 98 -13.45 10.57 1.52
C SER A 98 -12.52 9.50 2.09
N PHE A 99 -11.27 9.46 1.64
CA PHE A 99 -10.22 8.63 2.24
C PHE A 99 -9.04 9.46 2.74
N VAL A 100 -8.10 8.84 3.46
CA VAL A 100 -6.91 9.51 3.98
C VAL A 100 -5.66 8.82 3.45
N ALA A 101 -4.76 9.59 2.82
CA ALA A 101 -3.44 9.12 2.46
C ALA A 101 -2.46 9.27 3.63
N LEU A 102 -1.84 8.16 4.07
CA LEU A 102 -0.88 8.13 5.17
C LEU A 102 0.48 7.63 4.68
N PRO A 103 1.58 8.39 4.90
CA PRO A 103 2.91 7.95 4.53
C PRO A 103 3.46 6.94 5.55
N LEU A 104 4.31 6.01 5.09
CA LEU A 104 5.05 5.09 5.95
C LEU A 104 6.48 4.90 5.43
N TYR A 105 7.47 5.36 6.19
CA TYR A 105 8.90 5.18 5.88
C TYR A 105 9.76 5.18 7.16
N ALA A 106 11.01 4.72 7.04
CA ALA A 106 11.87 4.40 8.17
C ALA A 106 12.20 5.61 9.08
N ASN A 107 12.36 6.81 8.51
CA ASN A 107 12.75 8.02 9.24
C ASN A 107 11.59 8.70 10.02
N MET A 108 10.40 8.10 10.04
CA MET A 108 9.25 8.63 10.78
C MET A 108 9.36 8.30 12.27
N THR A 109 8.80 9.17 13.12
CA THR A 109 8.63 8.84 14.55
C THR A 109 7.65 7.68 14.71
N THR A 110 7.86 6.84 15.72
CA THR A 110 6.98 5.70 16.03
C THR A 110 5.51 6.12 16.12
N VAL A 111 5.24 7.25 16.77
CA VAL A 111 3.86 7.79 16.90
C VAL A 111 3.22 8.03 15.53
N LYS A 112 3.97 8.54 14.54
CA LYS A 112 3.45 8.76 13.19
C LYS A 112 3.31 7.46 12.41
N GLN A 113 4.26 6.52 12.53
CA GLN A 113 4.16 5.21 11.88
C GLN A 113 2.93 4.45 12.35
N MET A 114 2.59 4.53 13.64
CA MET A 114 1.42 3.86 14.19
C MET A 114 0.08 4.40 13.66
N LEU A 115 0.06 5.55 12.98
CA LEU A 115 -1.16 6.09 12.41
C LEU A 115 -1.73 5.21 11.30
N VAL A 116 -0.89 4.49 10.55
CA VAL A 116 -1.36 3.61 9.44
C VAL A 116 -2.15 2.40 9.92
N PHE A 117 -2.02 2.04 11.20
CA PHE A 117 -2.73 0.93 11.82
C PHE A 117 -3.99 1.37 12.56
N LYS A 118 -4.32 2.66 12.55
CA LYS A 118 -5.59 3.13 13.12
C LYS A 118 -6.73 2.67 12.22
N GLN A 119 -7.79 2.18 12.86
CA GLN A 119 -9.01 1.78 12.15
C GLN A 119 -9.58 2.98 11.40
N THR A 120 -9.88 2.78 10.12
CA THR A 120 -10.56 3.77 9.29
C THR A 120 -11.98 3.99 9.82
N SER A 121 -12.40 5.26 9.89
CA SER A 121 -13.80 5.58 10.22
C SER A 121 -14.70 5.07 9.09
N PRO A 122 -15.92 4.56 9.42
CA PRO A 122 -16.89 4.11 8.43
C PRO A 122 -17.40 5.26 7.54
#